data_AF-A0A820WJV4-F1
#
_entry.id   AF-A0A820WJV4-F1
#
_cell.length_a   1.000
_cell.length_b   1.000
_cell.length_c   1.000
_cell.angle_alpha   90.00
_cell.angle_beta   90.00
_cell.angle_gamma   90.00
#
_symmetry.space_group_name_H-M   'P 1'
#
loop_
_entity.id
_entity.type
_entity.pdbx_description
1 polymer ?
#
loop_
_entity_poly.entity_id
_entity_poly.type
_entity_poly.pdbx_seq_one_letter_code
_entity_poly.pdbx_strand_id
1 'polypeptide(L)'
;MLALDSNNRILITKFYNLKLTDEQIQLAKQIWQTIANILNATAQEEILRKRIFLRRLPSAYDKMINQSMDFVEPMLSNKVLDKDRHASLISNYSKTITQYKFDLMTLNLDTIENVTRGHQQVLMHLQNKLPQCCSEILIQAIENRRQAMEKRHDLYLKHKLHTFFDEAPATLNE
;
A
#
# COMPACT_ATOMS: atom_id res chain seq x y z
N MET A 1 -8.72 16.49 -10.34
CA MET A 1 -7.27 16.27 -10.11
C MET A 1 -6.48 17.57 -10.27
N LEU A 2 -6.60 18.28 -11.41
CA LEU A 2 -5.89 19.54 -11.71
C LEU A 2 -6.02 20.65 -10.64
N ALA A 3 -7.18 20.80 -9.99
CA ALA A 3 -7.39 21.82 -8.95
C ALA A 3 -6.67 21.55 -7.61
N LEU A 4 -6.34 20.28 -7.30
CA LEU A 4 -5.58 19.93 -6.10
C LEU A 4 -4.08 20.13 -6.32
N ASP A 5 -3.62 19.88 -7.56
CA ASP A 5 -2.25 20.13 -7.97
C ASP A 5 -1.91 21.62 -7.97
N SER A 6 -2.84 22.47 -8.42
CA SER A 6 -2.70 23.93 -8.34
C SER A 6 -2.68 24.44 -6.89
N ASN A 7 -3.56 23.93 -6.02
CA ASN A 7 -3.58 24.29 -4.60
C ASN A 7 -2.30 23.89 -3.87
N ASN A 8 -1.76 22.69 -4.11
CA ASN A 8 -0.49 22.26 -3.52
C ASN A 8 0.67 23.15 -4.00
N ARG A 9 0.69 23.54 -5.28
CA ARG A 9 1.71 24.47 -5.82
C ARG A 9 1.65 25.83 -5.12
N ILE A 10 0.46 26.38 -4.88
CA ILE A 10 0.28 27.64 -4.15
C ILE A 10 0.82 27.54 -2.72
N LEU A 11 0.55 26.43 -2.02
CA LEU A 11 1.03 26.20 -0.66
C LEU A 11 2.57 26.13 -0.60
N ILE A 12 3.19 25.48 -1.58
CA ILE A 12 4.66 25.41 -1.71
C ILE A 12 5.25 26.80 -1.94
N THR A 13 4.69 27.58 -2.85
CA THR A 13 5.17 28.94 -3.11
C THR A 13 5.05 29.82 -1.86
N LYS A 14 3.91 29.76 -1.16
CA LYS A 14 3.72 30.50 0.10
C LYS A 14 4.74 30.08 1.17
N PHE A 15 5.04 28.79 1.27
CA PHE A 15 6.04 28.28 2.21
C PHE A 15 7.44 28.85 1.95
N TYR A 16 7.91 28.85 0.69
CA TYR A 16 9.25 29.38 0.37
C TYR A 16 9.35 30.91 0.53
N ASN A 17 8.23 31.64 0.54
CA ASN A 17 8.21 33.08 0.80
C ASN A 17 8.44 33.44 2.28
N LEU A 18 8.47 32.47 3.21
CA LEU A 18 8.62 32.71 4.64
C LEU A 18 10.07 33.01 5.10
N LYS A 19 11.03 33.16 4.18
CA LYS A 19 12.47 33.41 4.48
C LYS A 19 13.04 32.39 5.50
N LEU A 20 12.89 31.11 5.17
CA LEU A 20 13.23 29.99 6.05
C LEU A 20 14.74 29.69 6.04
N THR A 21 15.24 29.13 7.14
CA THR A 21 16.59 28.54 7.17
C THR A 21 16.61 27.19 6.45
N ASP A 22 17.78 26.74 6.01
CA ASP A 22 17.94 25.44 5.35
C ASP A 22 17.47 24.28 6.26
N GLU A 23 17.72 24.39 7.57
CA GLU A 23 17.28 23.41 8.57
C GLU A 23 15.74 23.31 8.64
N GLN A 24 15.05 24.45 8.64
CA GLN A 24 13.59 24.51 8.64
C GLN A 24 12.99 23.94 7.34
N ILE A 25 13.61 24.25 6.20
CA ILE A 25 13.21 23.69 4.91
C ILE A 25 13.40 22.17 4.91
N GLN A 26 14.53 21.68 5.42
CA GLN A 26 14.84 20.26 5.46
C GLN A 26 13.90 19.50 6.39
N LEU A 27 13.61 20.06 7.57
CA LEU A 27 12.65 19.49 8.51
C LEU A 27 11.25 19.37 7.88
N ALA A 28 10.77 20.44 7.24
CA ALA A 28 9.48 20.42 6.55
C ALA A 28 9.43 19.37 5.42
N LYS A 29 10.50 19.26 4.62
CA LYS A 29 10.63 18.23 3.58
C LYS A 29 10.58 16.82 4.18
N GLN A 30 11.30 16.57 5.27
CA GLN A 30 11.29 15.27 5.95
C GLN A 30 9.89 14.92 6.48
N ILE A 31 9.20 15.90 7.09
CA ILE A 31 7.82 15.73 7.57
C ILE A 31 6.91 15.37 6.41
N TRP A 32 6.90 16.16 5.33
CA TRP A 32 6.04 15.89 4.17
C TRP A 32 6.36 14.56 3.49
N GLN A 33 7.63 14.20 3.37
CA GLN A 33 8.02 12.90 2.81
C GLN A 33 7.52 11.75 3.69
N THR A 34 7.66 11.87 5.01
CA THR A 34 7.20 10.85 5.96
C THR A 34 5.68 10.70 5.90
N ILE A 35 4.94 11.82 5.83
CA ILE A 35 3.48 11.81 5.61
C ILE A 35 3.13 11.12 4.29
N ALA A 36 3.82 11.46 3.19
CA ALA A 36 3.58 10.81 1.90
C ALA A 36 3.79 9.29 1.96
N ASN A 37 4.82 8.84 2.68
CA ASN A 37 5.09 7.41 2.87
C ASN A 37 3.99 6.73 3.68
N ILE A 38 3.52 7.35 4.78
CA ILE A 38 2.39 6.86 5.59
C ILE A 38 1.15 6.73 4.72
N LEU A 39 0.76 7.80 4.03
CA LEU A 39 -0.41 7.79 3.14
C LEU A 39 -0.29 6.67 2.10
N ASN A 40 0.86 6.54 1.43
CA ASN A 40 1.04 5.48 0.43
C ASN A 40 0.93 4.08 1.04
N ALA A 41 1.52 3.85 2.23
CA ALA A 41 1.43 2.57 2.92
C ALA A 41 -0.02 2.24 3.33
N THR A 42 -0.76 3.21 3.87
CA THR A 42 -2.19 3.07 4.21
C THR A 42 -3.04 2.76 2.97
N ALA A 43 -2.80 3.42 1.83
CA ALA A 43 -3.49 3.03 0.58
C ALA A 43 -3.18 1.58 0.16
N GLN A 44 -1.92 1.16 0.27
CA GLN A 44 -1.54 -0.21 -0.07
C GLN A 44 -2.21 -1.22 0.87
N GLU A 45 -2.29 -0.91 2.15
CA GLU A 45 -2.99 -1.69 3.16
C GLU A 45 -4.47 -1.84 2.83
N GLU A 46 -5.18 -0.73 2.57
CA GLU A 46 -6.60 -0.75 2.22
C GLU A 46 -6.88 -1.53 0.93
N ILE A 47 -6.05 -1.33 -0.10
CA ILE A 47 -6.14 -2.08 -1.35
C ILE A 47 -5.92 -3.58 -1.08
N LEU A 48 -4.94 -3.94 -0.25
CA LEU A 48 -4.65 -5.33 0.06
C LEU A 48 -5.77 -5.97 0.90
N ARG A 49 -6.33 -5.26 1.89
CA ARG A 49 -7.49 -5.69 2.67
C ARG A 49 -8.70 -5.94 1.77
N LYS A 50 -8.98 -5.02 0.83
CA LYS A 50 -10.07 -5.20 -0.15
C LYS A 50 -9.83 -6.40 -1.06
N ARG A 51 -8.58 -6.63 -1.48
CA ARG A 51 -8.14 -7.80 -2.25
C ARG A 51 -8.37 -9.11 -1.50
N ILE A 52 -7.94 -9.19 -0.24
CA ILE A 52 -8.15 -10.35 0.64
C ILE A 52 -9.65 -10.63 0.80
N PHE A 53 -10.45 -9.60 1.09
CA PHE A 53 -11.90 -9.73 1.21
C PHE A 53 -12.55 -10.30 -0.07
N LEU A 54 -12.11 -9.83 -1.23
CA LEU A 54 -12.57 -10.31 -2.54
C LEU A 54 -11.89 -11.61 -3.00
N ARG A 55 -11.00 -12.20 -2.19
CA ARG A 55 -10.17 -13.37 -2.53
C ARG A 55 -9.35 -13.20 -3.82
N ARG A 56 -8.92 -11.97 -4.11
CA ARG A 56 -8.12 -11.65 -5.30
C ARG A 56 -6.69 -11.35 -4.91
N LEU A 57 -5.75 -12.09 -5.48
CA LEU A 57 -4.34 -11.80 -5.28
C LEU A 57 -3.87 -10.60 -6.12
N PRO A 58 -2.85 -9.88 -5.66
CA PRO A 58 -2.01 -9.08 -6.55
C PRO A 58 -1.54 -9.92 -7.74
N SER A 59 -1.65 -9.39 -8.96
CA SER A 59 -1.34 -10.10 -10.21
C SER A 59 0.09 -10.68 -10.25
N ALA A 60 1.06 -10.00 -9.64
CA ALA A 60 2.42 -10.49 -9.54
C ALA A 60 2.52 -11.78 -8.71
N TYR A 61 1.80 -11.85 -7.57
CA TYR A 61 1.78 -13.04 -6.73
C TYR A 61 0.98 -14.17 -7.37
N ASP A 62 -0.17 -13.86 -7.98
CA ASP A 62 -0.94 -14.87 -8.68
C ASP A 62 -0.13 -15.48 -9.84
N LYS A 63 0.56 -14.65 -10.63
CA LYS A 63 1.46 -15.11 -11.69
C LYS A 63 2.60 -15.98 -11.15
N MET A 64 3.27 -15.55 -10.09
CA MET A 64 4.37 -16.32 -9.49
C MET A 64 3.89 -17.69 -9.01
N ILE A 65 2.74 -17.74 -8.34
CA ILE A 65 2.19 -18.98 -7.79
C ILE A 65 1.68 -19.89 -8.90
N ASN A 66 1.05 -19.35 -9.93
CA ASN A 66 0.60 -20.12 -11.10
C ASN A 66 1.80 -20.62 -11.93
N GLN A 67 2.91 -19.88 -12.03
CA GLN A 67 4.12 -20.39 -12.67
C GLN A 67 4.72 -21.60 -11.95
N SER A 68 4.62 -21.64 -10.62
CA SER A 68 4.96 -22.87 -9.87
C SER A 68 3.97 -24.02 -10.11
N MET A 69 2.74 -23.76 -10.59
CA MET A 69 1.80 -24.80 -11.00
C MET A 69 2.25 -25.51 -12.26
N ASP A 70 2.76 -24.76 -13.24
CA ASP A 70 3.22 -25.30 -14.53
C ASP A 70 4.30 -26.38 -14.36
N PHE A 71 5.06 -26.33 -13.26
CA PHE A 71 6.09 -27.32 -12.93
C PHE A 71 5.55 -28.57 -12.24
N VAL A 72 4.43 -28.45 -11.53
CA VAL A 72 3.85 -29.54 -10.72
C VAL A 72 2.74 -30.28 -11.47
N GLU A 73 2.03 -29.61 -12.37
CA GLU A 73 0.97 -30.20 -13.20
C GLU A 73 1.42 -31.45 -14.00
N PRO A 74 2.64 -31.49 -14.61
CA PRO A 74 3.13 -32.70 -15.28
C PRO A 74 3.44 -33.85 -14.32
N MET A 75 3.89 -33.55 -13.09
CA MET A 75 4.14 -34.56 -12.05
C MET A 75 2.83 -35.14 -11.52
N LEU A 76 1.80 -34.30 -11.37
CA LEU A 76 0.47 -34.74 -10.95
C LEU A 76 -0.19 -35.60 -12.04
N SER A 77 -0.01 -35.26 -13.32
CA SER A 77 -0.58 -35.97 -14.47
C SER A 77 0.03 -37.36 -14.77
N ASN A 78 0.94 -37.85 -13.93
CA ASN A 78 1.61 -39.12 -14.14
C ASN A 78 0.66 -40.31 -13.89
N LYS A 79 0.39 -41.09 -14.94
CA LYS A 79 -0.58 -42.21 -14.98
C LYS A 79 -0.23 -43.42 -14.08
N VAL A 80 0.88 -43.37 -13.36
CA VAL A 80 1.32 -44.45 -12.44
C VAL A 80 0.48 -44.47 -11.14
N LEU A 81 -0.18 -43.37 -10.80
CA LEU A 81 -1.02 -43.27 -9.60
C LEU A 81 -2.45 -43.75 -9.86
N ASP A 82 -2.99 -44.50 -8.89
CA ASP A 82 -4.42 -44.85 -8.85
C ASP A 82 -5.32 -43.60 -8.79
N LYS A 83 -6.51 -43.67 -9.40
CA LYS A 83 -7.39 -42.50 -9.64
C LYS A 83 -7.77 -41.76 -8.36
N ASP A 84 -8.07 -42.48 -7.28
CA ASP A 84 -8.47 -41.88 -6.01
C ASP A 84 -7.29 -41.21 -5.30
N ARG A 85 -6.08 -41.79 -5.42
CA ARG A 85 -4.85 -41.18 -4.92
C ARG A 85 -4.48 -39.93 -5.72
N HIS A 86 -4.66 -39.97 -7.02
CA HIS A 86 -4.45 -38.82 -7.91
C HIS A 86 -5.40 -37.67 -7.55
N ALA A 87 -6.70 -37.95 -7.39
CA ALA A 87 -7.69 -36.94 -6.98
C ALA A 87 -7.39 -36.35 -5.60
N SER A 88 -6.99 -37.19 -4.64
CA SER A 88 -6.60 -36.75 -3.30
C SER A 88 -5.36 -35.86 -3.32
N LEU A 89 -4.36 -36.19 -4.15
CA LEU A 89 -3.13 -35.42 -4.30
C LEU A 89 -3.40 -34.03 -4.90
N ILE A 90 -4.21 -33.95 -5.97
CA ILE A 90 -4.64 -32.68 -6.57
C ILE A 90 -5.40 -31.82 -5.54
N SER A 91 -6.34 -32.43 -4.80
CA SER A 91 -7.11 -31.71 -3.78
C SER A 91 -6.21 -31.14 -2.67
N ASN A 92 -5.30 -31.94 -2.12
CA ASN A 92 -4.36 -31.50 -1.08
C ASN A 92 -3.43 -30.41 -1.59
N TYR A 93 -2.96 -30.53 -2.83
CA TYR A 93 -2.10 -29.52 -3.44
C TYR A 93 -2.83 -28.20 -3.66
N SER A 94 -4.05 -28.22 -4.22
CA SER A 94 -4.91 -27.03 -4.37
C SER A 94 -5.20 -26.33 -3.04
N LYS A 95 -5.49 -27.11 -1.98
CA LYS A 95 -5.64 -26.57 -0.61
C LYS A 95 -4.36 -25.90 -0.11
N THR A 96 -3.21 -26.53 -0.31
CA THR A 96 -1.90 -26.00 0.11
C THR A 96 -1.58 -24.69 -0.59
N ILE A 97 -1.83 -24.60 -1.89
CA ILE A 97 -1.63 -23.37 -2.67
C ILE A 97 -2.56 -22.27 -2.20
N THR A 98 -3.83 -22.60 -1.97
CA THR A 98 -4.80 -21.63 -1.47
C THR A 98 -4.35 -21.09 -0.10
N GLN A 99 -3.89 -21.97 0.80
CA GLN A 99 -3.35 -21.56 2.09
C GLN A 99 -2.12 -20.66 1.94
N TYR A 100 -1.16 -21.05 1.10
CA TYR A 100 0.04 -20.26 0.82
C TYR A 100 -0.30 -18.86 0.27
N LYS A 101 -1.28 -18.79 -0.64
CA LYS A 101 -1.83 -17.53 -1.19
C LYS A 101 -2.35 -16.62 -0.07
N PHE A 102 -3.10 -17.17 0.89
CA PHE A 102 -3.59 -16.41 2.05
C PHE A 102 -2.47 -15.99 2.99
N ASP A 103 -1.57 -16.89 3.36
CA ASP A 103 -0.46 -16.61 4.28
C ASP A 103 0.44 -15.49 3.73
N LEU A 104 0.72 -15.52 2.42
CA LEU A 104 1.48 -14.48 1.74
C LEU A 104 0.79 -13.11 1.81
N MET A 105 -0.54 -13.07 1.65
CA MET A 105 -1.28 -11.81 1.78
C MET A 105 -1.26 -11.28 3.21
N THR A 106 -1.42 -12.15 4.20
CA THR A 106 -1.33 -11.79 5.63
C THR A 106 0.05 -11.23 5.99
N LEU A 107 1.12 -11.92 5.58
CA LEU A 107 2.48 -11.48 5.82
C LEU A 107 2.78 -10.11 5.19
N ASN A 108 2.27 -9.87 3.98
CA ASN A 108 2.39 -8.56 3.32
C ASN A 108 1.64 -7.47 4.09
N LEU A 109 0.46 -7.77 4.61
CA LEU A 109 -0.32 -6.84 5.43
C LEU A 109 0.42 -6.47 6.72
N ASP A 110 0.93 -7.47 7.45
CA ASP A 110 1.74 -7.26 8.65
C ASP A 110 2.99 -6.42 8.36
N THR A 111 3.63 -6.66 7.21
CA THR A 111 4.81 -5.89 6.78
C THR A 111 4.45 -4.42 6.54
N ILE A 112 3.33 -4.15 5.86
CA ILE A 112 2.85 -2.78 5.63
C ILE A 112 2.52 -2.09 6.96
N GLU A 113 1.82 -2.77 7.87
CA GLU A 113 1.48 -2.20 9.18
C GLU A 113 2.72 -1.86 10.02
N ASN A 114 3.74 -2.74 10.00
CA ASN A 114 5.01 -2.49 10.68
C ASN A 114 5.77 -1.29 10.10
N VAL A 115 5.82 -1.17 8.76
CA VAL A 115 6.45 -0.03 8.07
C VAL A 115 5.70 1.27 8.39
N THR A 116 4.38 1.25 8.35
CA THR A 116 3.53 2.39 8.71
C THR A 116 3.80 2.85 10.15
N ARG A 117 3.86 1.91 11.10
CA ARG A 117 4.18 2.21 12.50
C ARG A 117 5.56 2.86 12.64
N GLY A 118 6.56 2.37 11.91
CA GLY A 118 7.89 2.97 11.87
C GLY A 118 7.86 4.42 11.35
N HIS A 119 7.15 4.68 10.27
CA HIS A 119 6.99 6.05 9.76
C HIS A 119 6.22 6.97 10.71
N GLN A 120 5.19 6.47 11.41
CA GLN A 120 4.46 7.24 12.43
C GLN A 120 5.37 7.65 13.59
N GLN A 121 6.25 6.76 14.05
CA GLN A 121 7.24 7.10 15.09
C GLN A 121 8.22 8.18 14.63
N VAL A 122 8.72 8.08 13.40
CA VAL A 122 9.58 9.12 12.80
C VAL A 122 8.83 10.45 12.70
N LEU A 123 7.58 10.44 12.24
CA LEU A 123 6.76 11.64 12.12
C LEU A 123 6.55 12.32 13.48
N MET A 124 6.22 11.55 14.52
CA MET A 124 6.08 12.05 15.89
C MET A 124 7.38 12.70 16.37
N HIS A 125 8.53 12.06 16.13
CA HIS A 125 9.82 12.63 16.49
C HIS A 125 10.13 13.94 15.75
N LEU A 126 9.81 14.04 14.46
CA LEU A 126 9.99 15.27 13.68
C LEU A 126 9.03 16.38 14.13
N GLN A 127 7.77 16.05 14.42
CA GLN A 127 6.77 17.00 14.89
C GLN A 127 7.14 17.59 16.25
N ASN A 128 7.74 16.80 17.15
CA ASN A 128 8.22 17.28 18.44
C ASN A 128 9.34 18.33 18.34
N LYS A 129 10.05 18.41 17.20
CA LYS A 129 11.06 19.45 16.94
C LYS A 129 10.46 20.77 16.49
N LEU A 130 9.25 20.76 15.91
CA LEU A 130 8.64 21.95 15.33
C LEU A 130 8.51 23.13 16.32
N PRO A 131 8.01 22.95 17.56
CA PRO A 131 7.87 24.07 18.49
C PRO A 131 9.20 24.66 18.96
N GLN A 132 10.31 23.93 18.78
CA GLN A 132 11.64 24.34 19.25
C GLN A 132 12.38 25.21 18.23
N CYS A 133 12.11 25.04 16.94
CA CYS A 133 12.89 25.66 15.87
C CYS A 133 12.05 26.39 14.80
N CYS A 134 10.72 26.34 14.88
CA CYS A 134 9.83 26.90 13.88
C CYS A 134 8.87 27.94 14.48
N SER A 135 8.59 28.99 13.71
CA SER A 135 7.50 29.93 14.04
C SER A 135 6.14 29.28 13.84
N GLU A 136 5.11 29.79 14.52
CA GLU A 136 3.72 29.32 14.35
C GLU A 136 3.25 29.39 12.89
N ILE A 137 3.70 30.40 12.14
CA ILE A 137 3.40 30.57 10.72
C ILE A 137 3.97 29.42 9.89
N LEU A 138 5.21 29.00 10.19
CA LEU A 138 5.85 27.87 9.52
C LEU A 138 5.13 26.55 9.86
N ILE A 139 4.79 26.34 11.13
CA ILE A 139 4.04 25.17 11.59
C ILE A 139 2.69 25.09 10.84
N GLN A 140 1.97 26.21 10.76
CA GLN A 140 0.71 26.29 10.04
C GLN A 140 0.87 26.01 8.53
N ALA A 141 1.96 26.48 7.91
CA ALA A 141 2.24 26.19 6.50
C ALA A 141 2.51 24.70 6.24
N ILE A 142 3.25 24.04 7.13
CA ILE A 142 3.49 22.59 7.08
C ILE A 142 2.17 21.82 7.21
N GLU A 143 1.33 22.24 8.16
CA GLU A 143 0.02 21.64 8.43
C GLU A 143 -0.96 21.82 7.27
N ASN A 144 -1.05 23.02 6.69
CA ASN A 144 -1.90 23.28 5.53
C ASN A 144 -1.53 22.37 4.34
N ARG A 145 -0.23 22.11 4.14
CA ARG A 145 0.23 21.20 3.09
C ARG A 145 -0.07 19.74 3.43
N ARG A 146 0.06 19.30 4.69
CA ARG A 146 -0.37 17.96 5.14
C ARG A 146 -1.83 17.72 4.77
N GLN A 147 -2.73 18.63 5.14
CA GLN A 147 -4.16 18.50 4.86
C GLN A 147 -4.46 18.44 3.35
N ALA A 148 -3.71 19.19 2.54
CA ALA A 148 -3.85 19.12 1.09
C ALA A 148 -3.39 17.77 0.52
N MET A 149 -2.33 17.18 1.07
CA MET A 149 -1.86 15.84 0.70
C MET A 149 -2.88 14.76 1.06
N GLU A 150 -3.48 14.83 2.26
CA GLU A 150 -4.53 13.91 2.72
C GLU A 150 -5.77 13.97 1.82
N LYS A 151 -6.30 15.16 1.55
CA LYS A 151 -7.46 15.31 0.63
C LYS A 151 -7.18 14.73 -0.76
N ARG A 152 -5.97 14.92 -1.28
CA ARG A 152 -5.56 14.33 -2.56
C ARG A 152 -5.49 12.81 -2.47
N HIS A 153 -4.93 12.30 -1.39
CA HIS A 153 -4.82 10.88 -1.13
C HIS A 153 -6.19 10.20 -1.09
N ASP A 154 -7.13 10.73 -0.30
CA ASP A 154 -8.48 10.17 -0.16
C ASP A 154 -9.20 10.05 -1.50
N LEU A 155 -9.09 11.10 -2.34
CA LEU A 155 -9.69 11.09 -3.67
C LEU A 155 -9.06 10.05 -4.60
N TYR A 156 -7.74 9.90 -4.55
CA TYR A 156 -7.04 8.91 -5.35
C TYR A 156 -7.34 7.48 -4.89
N LEU A 157 -7.37 7.26 -3.58
CA LEU A 157 -7.71 5.98 -2.98
C LEU A 157 -9.14 5.59 -3.30
N LYS A 158 -10.09 6.51 -3.12
CA LYS A 158 -11.50 6.29 -3.52
C LYS A 158 -11.60 5.93 -5.00
N HIS A 159 -10.94 6.69 -5.88
CA HIS A 159 -10.90 6.34 -7.30
C HIS A 159 -10.35 4.94 -7.53
N LYS A 160 -9.19 4.61 -6.93
CA LYS A 160 -8.57 3.29 -7.06
C LYS A 160 -9.47 2.16 -6.59
N LEU A 161 -10.10 2.31 -5.43
CA LEU A 161 -10.98 1.30 -4.85
C LEU A 161 -12.24 1.09 -5.70
N HIS A 162 -12.75 2.13 -6.36
CA HIS A 162 -13.92 2.02 -7.23
C HIS A 162 -13.60 1.54 -8.65
N THR A 163 -12.47 1.91 -9.25
CA THR A 163 -12.19 1.56 -10.66
C THR A 163 -11.38 0.27 -10.83
N PHE A 164 -10.45 -0.04 -9.93
CA PHE A 164 -9.55 -1.19 -10.13
C PHE A 164 -10.15 -2.54 -9.71
N PHE A 165 -11.23 -2.53 -8.92
CA PHE A 165 -11.81 -3.76 -8.38
C PHE A 165 -13.03 -4.24 -9.15
N ASP A 166 -13.70 -3.40 -9.91
CA ASP A 166 -14.80 -3.87 -10.77
C ASP A 166 -14.30 -4.52 -12.07
N GLU A 167 -13.04 -4.25 -12.48
CA GLU A 167 -12.45 -4.76 -13.73
C GLU A 167 -11.47 -5.95 -13.56
N ALA A 168 -11.12 -6.35 -12.34
CA ALA A 168 -10.17 -7.45 -12.12
C ALA A 168 -10.89 -8.83 -12.15
N PRO A 169 -10.29 -9.88 -12.74
CA PRO A 169 -10.91 -11.20 -12.80
C PRO A 169 -11.12 -11.77 -11.40
N ALA A 170 -12.31 -12.34 -11.16
CA ALA A 170 -12.60 -13.13 -9.96
C ALA A 170 -11.96 -14.51 -10.13
N THR A 171 -11.39 -15.07 -9.06
CA THR A 171 -11.15 -16.51 -8.99
C THR A 171 -12.53 -17.17 -9.01
N LEU A 172 -12.89 -17.78 -10.14
CA LEU A 172 -14.11 -18.56 -10.26
C LEU A 172 -14.08 -19.68 -9.21
N ASN A 173 -15.19 -19.85 -8.51
CA ASN A 173 -15.37 -20.97 -7.60
C ASN A 173 -15.38 -22.25 -8.44
N GLU A 174 -14.39 -23.11 -8.22
CA GLU A 174 -14.49 -24.55 -8.48
C GLU A 174 -14.51 -25.30 -7.13
#